data_AF-A0A2D4HTG1-F1
#
_entry.id   AF-A0A2D4HTG1-F1
#
_cell.length_a   1.000
_cell.length_b   1.000
_cell.length_c   1.000
_cell.angle_alpha   90.00
_cell.angle_beta   90.00
_cell.angle_gamma   90.00
#
_symmetry.space_group_name_H-M   'P 1'
#
loop_
_entity.id
_entity.type
_entity.pdbx_description
1 polymer ?
#
loop_
_entity_poly.entity_id
_entity_poly.type
_entity_poly.pdbx_seq_one_letter_code
_entity_poly.pdbx_strand_id
1 'polypeptide(L)'
;LLNTDYKIFMSVMAERMKLILNERIHPDQNGFLPMRQIRNNTRMIIDILEYYETHPGSQVALVFLDVQKAFDNLNWDFMKCQINLMKFGDNFAKMLDSIYLT
;
A
#
# COMPACT_ATOMS: atom_id res chain seq x y z
N LEU A 1 4.67 5.96 22.68
CA LEU A 1 4.01 7.20 22.19
C LEU A 1 5.07 8.03 21.46
N LEU A 2 4.82 8.48 20.22
CA LEU A 2 5.79 9.26 19.44
C LEU A 2 5.62 10.78 19.66
N ASN A 3 6.70 11.54 19.52
CA ASN A 3 6.72 12.99 19.60
C ASN A 3 5.77 13.63 18.55
N THR A 4 5.08 14.72 18.90
CA THR A 4 4.19 15.47 18.00
C THR A 4 4.90 15.97 16.74
N ASP A 5 6.11 16.52 16.84
CA ASP A 5 6.89 17.02 15.71
C ASP A 5 7.20 15.89 14.73
N TYR A 6 7.57 14.73 15.26
CA TYR A 6 7.77 13.52 14.46
C TYR A 6 6.49 13.12 13.72
N LYS A 7 5.32 13.13 14.39
CA LYS A 7 4.05 12.79 13.74
C LYS A 7 3.68 13.77 12.63
N ILE A 8 3.89 15.06 12.85
CA ILE A 8 3.65 16.10 11.83
C ILE A 8 4.56 15.84 10.64
N PHE A 9 5.85 15.62 10.88
CA PHE A 9 6.82 15.32 9.83
C PHE A 9 6.46 14.07 9.02
N MET A 10 6.14 12.96 9.69
CA MET A 10 5.72 11.72 9.03
C MET A 10 4.42 11.89 8.24
N SER A 11 3.48 12.72 8.73
CA SER A 11 2.25 13.02 8.01
C SER A 11 2.54 13.76 6.71
N VAL A 12 3.43 14.76 6.73
CA VAL A 12 3.85 15.49 5.53
C VAL A 12 4.55 14.56 4.53
N MET A 13 5.40 13.63 5.00
CA MET A 13 6.01 12.62 4.14
C MET A 13 4.97 11.75 3.46
N ALA A 14 4.04 11.20 4.25
CA ALA A 14 3.02 10.29 3.76
C ALA A 14 2.13 10.95 2.70
N GLU A 15 1.70 12.21 2.92
CA GLU A 15 0.91 12.94 1.93
C GLU A 15 1.66 13.17 0.62
N ARG A 16 2.96 13.48 0.68
CA ARG A 16 3.79 13.61 -0.53
C ARG A 16 3.95 12.28 -1.24
N MET A 17 4.11 11.17 -0.51
CA MET A 17 4.23 9.84 -1.12
C MET A 17 2.96 9.42 -1.84
N LYS A 18 1.80 9.71 -1.25
CA LYS A 18 0.49 9.34 -1.82
C LYS A 18 0.32 9.85 -3.25
N LEU A 19 0.85 11.02 -3.59
CA LEU A 19 0.76 11.57 -4.96
C LEU A 19 1.37 10.62 -6.00
N ILE A 20 2.56 10.10 -5.73
CA ILE A 20 3.27 9.20 -6.64
C ILE A 20 2.71 7.77 -6.52
N LEU A 21 2.48 7.29 -5.29
CA LEU A 21 1.99 5.95 -5.07
C LEU A 21 0.59 5.73 -5.65
N ASN A 22 -0.27 6.76 -5.66
CA ASN A 22 -1.60 6.64 -6.25
C ASN A 22 -1.57 6.44 -7.78
N GLU A 23 -0.49 6.85 -8.45
CA GLU A 23 -0.27 6.58 -9.89
C GLU A 23 0.41 5.23 -10.13
N ARG A 24 1.30 4.81 -9.22
CA ARG A 24 2.15 3.63 -9.41
C ARG A 24 1.50 2.32 -8.92
N ILE A 25 0.68 2.40 -7.88
CA ILE A 25 0.05 1.23 -7.28
C ILE A 25 -1.24 0.89 -8.03
N HIS A 26 -1.43 -0.39 -8.35
CA HIS A 26 -2.60 -0.89 -9.07
C HIS A 26 -3.92 -0.45 -8.40
N PRO A 27 -4.96 -0.05 -9.15
CA PRO A 27 -6.23 0.46 -8.59
C PRO A 27 -6.91 -0.48 -7.59
N ASP A 28 -6.77 -1.80 -7.77
CA ASP A 28 -7.38 -2.80 -6.89
C ASP A 28 -6.75 -2.83 -5.47
N GLN A 29 -5.57 -2.23 -5.30
CA GLN A 29 -4.99 -2.01 -3.97
C GLN A 29 -5.59 -0.75 -3.35
N ASN A 30 -6.68 -0.95 -2.60
CA ASN A 30 -7.52 0.13 -2.07
C ASN A 30 -7.09 0.69 -0.70
N GLY A 31 -6.01 0.21 -0.10
CA GLY A 31 -5.57 0.63 1.23
C GLY A 31 -4.76 1.95 1.21
N PHE A 32 -5.03 2.83 2.18
CA PHE A 32 -4.20 3.99 2.56
C PHE A 32 -3.91 5.06 1.48
N LEU A 33 -4.48 4.93 0.28
CA LEU A 33 -4.34 5.87 -0.83
C LEU A 33 -5.60 6.72 -1.02
N PRO A 34 -5.47 7.96 -1.48
CA PRO A 34 -6.60 8.87 -1.64
C PRO A 34 -7.58 8.36 -2.69
N MET A 35 -8.88 8.59 -2.46
CA MET A 35 -9.98 8.18 -3.34
C MET A 35 -10.11 6.66 -3.58
N ARG A 36 -9.44 5.85 -2.77
CA ARG A 36 -9.56 4.39 -2.81
C ARG A 36 -10.34 3.90 -1.59
N GLN A 37 -11.37 3.09 -1.81
CA GLN A 37 -12.30 2.68 -0.78
C GLN A 37 -12.38 1.16 -0.69
N ILE A 38 -12.37 0.64 0.54
CA ILE A 38 -12.51 -0.81 0.81
C ILE A 38 -13.79 -1.40 0.18
N ARG A 39 -14.82 -0.58 0.04
CA ARG A 39 -16.11 -0.95 -0.55
C ARG A 39 -15.97 -1.38 -2.03
N ASN A 40 -14.96 -0.90 -2.74
CA ASN A 40 -14.65 -1.31 -4.10
C ASN A 40 -14.19 -2.78 -4.14
N ASN A 41 -13.36 -3.21 -3.19
CA ASN A 41 -12.94 -4.61 -3.06
C ASN A 41 -14.13 -5.51 -2.74
N THR A 42 -15.00 -5.08 -1.83
CA THR A 42 -16.23 -5.84 -1.51
C THR A 42 -17.11 -5.99 -2.74
N ARG A 43 -17.31 -4.93 -3.53
CA ARG A 43 -18.12 -5.01 -4.75
C ARG A 43 -17.48 -5.93 -5.78
N MET A 44 -16.16 -5.84 -5.99
CA MET A 44 -15.43 -6.73 -6.90
C MET A 44 -15.60 -8.21 -6.54
N ILE A 45 -15.53 -8.57 -5.26
CA ILE A 45 -15.77 -9.96 -4.82
C ILE A 45 -17.20 -10.38 -5.14
N ILE A 46 -18.18 -9.52 -4.88
CA ILE A 46 -19.60 -9.79 -5.20
C ILE A 46 -19.79 -9.96 -6.71
N ASP A 47 -19.19 -9.10 -7.54
CA ASP A 47 -19.26 -9.20 -9.01
C ASP A 47 -18.69 -10.54 -9.50
N ILE A 48 -17.58 -10.99 -8.93
CA ILE A 48 -16.98 -12.30 -9.24
C ILE A 48 -17.97 -13.42 -8.87
N LEU A 49 -18.56 -13.40 -7.68
CA LEU A 49 -19.51 -14.42 -7.25
C LEU A 49 -20.75 -14.46 -8.16
N GLU A 50 -21.37 -13.31 -8.42
CA GLU A 50 -22.54 -13.18 -9.32
C GLU A 50 -22.22 -13.69 -10.75
N TYR A 51 -21.02 -13.40 -11.26
CA TYR A 51 -20.57 -13.90 -12.55
C TYR A 51 -20.49 -15.43 -12.59
N TYR A 52 -19.88 -16.06 -11.59
CA TYR A 52 -19.74 -17.53 -11.59
C TYR A 52 -21.04 -18.27 -11.26
N GLU A 53 -21.98 -17.65 -10.54
CA GLU A 53 -23.34 -18.19 -10.37
C GLU A 53 -24.09 -18.32 -11.70
N THR A 54 -23.84 -17.41 -12.65
CA THR A 54 -24.47 -17.42 -13.98
C THR A 54 -23.70 -18.25 -15.02
N HIS A 55 -22.50 -18.74 -14.68
CA HIS A 55 -21.62 -19.51 -15.57
C HIS A 55 -21.21 -20.87 -14.95
N PRO A 56 -22.13 -21.84 -14.82
CA PRO A 56 -21.95 -23.07 -14.04
C PRO A 56 -20.88 -24.05 -14.58
N GLY A 57 -20.27 -23.75 -15.73
CA GLY A 57 -19.18 -24.55 -16.32
C GLY A 57 -17.77 -24.10 -15.93
N SER A 58 -17.64 -23.02 -15.16
CA SER A 58 -16.33 -22.46 -14.75
C SER A 58 -16.17 -22.54 -13.23
N GLN A 59 -15.00 -22.95 -12.78
CA GLN A 59 -14.67 -23.05 -11.36
C GLN A 59 -13.93 -21.77 -10.91
N VAL A 60 -14.25 -21.31 -9.70
CA VAL A 60 -13.57 -20.18 -9.07
C VAL A 60 -13.12 -20.56 -7.66
N ALA A 61 -11.97 -20.06 -7.26
CA ALA A 61 -11.46 -20.15 -5.89
C ALA A 61 -11.12 -18.75 -5.39
N LEU A 62 -11.57 -18.41 -4.18
CA LEU A 62 -11.18 -17.20 -3.48
C LEU A 62 -10.09 -17.52 -2.47
N VAL A 63 -8.95 -16.84 -2.57
CA VAL A 63 -7.81 -17.02 -1.67
C VAL A 63 -7.69 -15.77 -0.80
N PHE A 64 -7.83 -15.95 0.50
CA PHE A 64 -7.68 -14.88 1.49
C PHE A 64 -6.27 -14.95 2.09
N LEU A 65 -5.44 -13.97 1.74
CA LEU A 65 -4.07 -13.85 2.22
C LEU A 65 -4.00 -12.79 3.32
N ASP A 66 -3.26 -13.09 4.38
CA ASP A 66 -2.95 -12.14 5.44
C ASP A 66 -1.44 -12.17 5.76
N VAL A 67 -0.89 -11.03 6.14
CA VAL A 67 0.54 -10.89 6.47
C VAL A 67 0.67 -10.66 7.97
N GLN A 68 1.11 -11.69 8.68
CA GLN A 68 1.34 -11.59 10.12
C GLN A 68 2.38 -10.52 10.43
N LYS A 69 2.02 -9.58 11.31
CA LYS A 69 2.91 -8.51 11.79
C LYS A 69 3.62 -7.78 10.63
N ALA A 70 2.85 -7.37 9.62
CA ALA A 70 3.38 -6.80 8.38
C ALA A 70 4.41 -5.67 8.58
N PHE A 71 4.23 -4.81 9.60
CA PHE A 71 5.15 -3.72 9.91
C PHE A 71 6.42 -4.18 10.64
N ASP A 72 6.35 -5.23 11.46
CA ASP A 72 7.51 -5.77 12.19
C ASP A 72 8.43 -6.58 11.26
N ASN A 73 7.88 -7.12 10.17
CA ASN A 73 8.57 -7.98 9.21
C ASN A 73 9.07 -7.24 7.96
N LEU A 74 9.13 -5.89 8.00
CA LEU A 74 9.62 -5.10 6.87
C LEU A 74 11.13 -5.26 6.68
N ASN A 75 11.54 -5.54 5.45
CA ASN A 75 12.95 -5.44 5.05
C ASN A 75 13.24 -4.00 4.62
N TRP A 76 13.99 -3.27 5.45
CA TRP A 76 14.31 -1.86 5.20
C TRP A 76 15.22 -1.64 3.99
N ASP A 77 16.13 -2.57 3.68
CA ASP A 77 16.99 -2.48 2.49
C ASP A 77 16.15 -2.59 1.21
N PHE A 78 15.16 -3.49 1.21
CA PHE A 78 14.18 -3.57 0.14
C PHE A 78 13.41 -2.26 0.00
N MET A 79 12.92 -1.69 1.11
CA MET A 79 12.20 -0.41 1.06
C MET A 79 13.06 0.70 0.48
N LYS A 80 14.31 0.86 0.94
CA LYS A 80 15.25 1.86 0.40
C LYS A 80 15.48 1.67 -1.10
N CYS A 81 15.66 0.43 -1.54
CA CYS A 81 15.78 0.10 -2.96
C CYS A 81 14.53 0.52 -3.75
N GLN A 82 13.32 0.23 -3.24
CA GLN A 82 12.07 0.61 -3.90
C GLN A 82 11.92 2.13 -4.03
N ILE A 83 12.27 2.90 -3.00
CA ILE A 83 12.22 4.37 -3.05
C ILE A 83 13.13 4.94 -4.14
N ASN A 84 14.33 4.36 -4.31
CA ASN A 84 15.24 4.74 -5.38
C ASN A 84 14.67 4.36 -6.77
N LEU A 85 14.11 3.16 -6.92
CA LEU A 85 13.50 2.69 -8.17
C LEU A 85 12.27 3.51 -8.58
N MET A 86 11.45 3.91 -7.60
CA MET A 86 10.28 4.76 -7.81
C MET A 86 10.64 6.24 -8.03
N LYS A 87 11.93 6.60 -7.91
CA LYS A 87 12.47 7.95 -8.16
C LYS A 87 11.80 9.04 -7.31
N PHE A 88 11.60 8.78 -6.02
CA PHE A 88 11.14 9.81 -5.07
C PHE A 88 12.15 10.95 -4.82
N GLY A 89 13.38 10.78 -5.31
CA GLY A 89 14.46 11.77 -5.22
C GLY A 89 15.33 11.60 -3.98
N ASP A 90 16.58 12.05 -4.08
CA ASP A 90 17.62 11.81 -3.07
C ASP A 90 17.28 12.39 -1.70
N ASN A 91 16.56 13.52 -1.67
CA ASN A 91 16.12 14.13 -0.43
C ASN A 91 15.14 13.22 0.34
N PHE A 92 14.26 12.51 -0.37
CA PHE A 92 13.31 11.60 0.25
C PHE A 92 14.02 10.34 0.79
N ALA A 93 14.98 9.81 0.03
CA ALA A 93 15.82 8.70 0.48
C ALA A 93 16.60 9.06 1.76
N LYS A 94 17.30 10.21 1.76
CA LYS A 94 18.04 10.71 2.94
C LYS A 94 17.15 10.93 4.17
N MET A 95 15.92 11.38 3.95
CA MET A 95 14.93 11.59 5.01
C MET A 95 14.51 10.26 5.65
N LEU A 96 14.29 9.22 4.85
CA LEU A 96 13.99 7.89 5.36
C LEU A 96 15.17 7.25 6.09
N ASP A 97 16.39 7.44 5.57
CA ASP A 97 17.59 7.05 6.31
C ASP A 97 17.59 7.76 7.67
N SER A 98 17.34 9.05 7.74
CA SER A 98 17.32 9.79 9.01
C SER A 98 16.31 9.26 10.04
N ILE A 99 15.20 8.65 9.61
CA ILE A 99 14.15 8.11 10.50
C ILE A 99 14.42 6.64 10.86
N TYR A 100 14.86 5.85 9.89
CA TYR A 100 15.01 4.39 10.01
C TYR A 100 16.47 3.94 10.00
N LEU A 101 17.40 4.87 10.27
CA LEU A 101 18.82 4.56 10.44
C LEU A 101 18.98 3.61 11.62
N THR A 102 19.25 2.37 11.24
CA THR A 102 20.21 1.48 11.91
C THR A 102 21.55 1.68 11.24
#